data_AF-A0A4R8GJQ4-F1
#
_entry.id   AF-A0A4R8GJQ4-F1
#
_cell.length_a   1.000
_cell.length_b   1.000
_cell.length_c   1.000
_cell.angle_alpha   90.00
_cell.angle_beta   90.00
_cell.angle_gamma   90.00
#
_symmetry.space_group_name_H-M   'P 1'
#
loop_
_entity.id
_entity.type
_entity.pdbx_description
1 polymer ?
#
loop_
_entity_poly.entity_id
_entity_poly.type
_entity_poly.pdbx_seq_one_letter_code
_entity_poly.pdbx_strand_id
1 'polypeptide(L)' 'MNKKDKNEGTDIAGRYYETEDYKRNDQLSSGLATTHEQVSDAYMEGQADAVIEDVVGVDISIPRKGYDE' A
#
# COMPACT_ATOMS: atom_id res chain seq x y z
N MET A 1 25.14 22.37 -14.59
CA MET A 1 23.86 21.87 -14.02
C MET A 1 23.00 21.39 -15.17
N ASN A 2 22.94 20.08 -15.39
CA ASN A 2 22.06 19.49 -16.41
C ASN A 2 20.60 19.67 -15.97
N LYS A 3 19.81 20.29 -16.84
CA LYS A 3 18.37 20.47 -16.68
C LYS A 3 17.76 19.06 -16.78
N LYS A 4 17.36 18.45 -15.65
CA LYS A 4 16.61 17.19 -15.69
C LYS A 4 15.33 17.45 -16.46
N ASP A 5 15.11 16.67 -17.51
CA ASP A 5 13.98 16.78 -18.41
C ASP A 5 12.66 16.74 -17.62
N LYS A 6 11.78 17.72 -17.91
CA LYS A 6 10.50 17.93 -17.22
C LYS A 6 9.44 16.84 -17.50
N ASN A 7 9.82 15.73 -18.13
CA ASN A 7 8.89 14.72 -18.64
C ASN A 7 8.68 13.51 -17.71
N GLU A 8 9.59 13.23 -16.77
CA GLU A 8 9.44 12.06 -15.88
C GLU A 8 8.27 12.20 -14.89
N GLY A 9 7.90 13.44 -14.52
CA GLY A 9 6.81 13.68 -13.55
C GLY A 9 5.41 13.50 -14.12
N THR A 10 5.24 13.61 -15.44
CA THR A 10 3.94 13.46 -16.12
C THR A 10 3.54 12.01 -16.33
N ASP A 11 4.49 11.08 -16.36
CA ASP A 11 4.21 9.64 -16.54
C ASP A 11 3.61 8.96 -15.29
N ILE A 12 3.70 9.63 -14.14
CA ILE A 12 3.18 9.11 -12.86
C ILE A 12 1.68 9.38 -12.72
N ALA A 13 1.20 10.53 -13.22
CA ALA A 13 -0.18 10.96 -13.03
C ALA A 13 -1.12 10.18 -13.96
N GLY A 14 -2.12 9.50 -13.38
CA GLY A 14 -3.16 8.80 -14.14
C GLY A 14 -2.79 7.40 -14.62
N ARG A 15 -1.62 6.88 -14.25
CA ARG A 15 -1.26 5.48 -14.45
C ARG A 15 -2.02 4.61 -13.45
N TYR A 16 -2.60 3.51 -13.94
CA TYR A 16 -3.24 2.48 -13.13
C TYR A 16 -2.39 1.21 -13.13
N TYR A 17 -2.68 0.32 -12.19
CA TYR A 17 -2.08 -1.01 -12.14
C TYR A 17 -2.33 -1.77 -13.44
N GLU A 18 -1.29 -2.40 -13.97
CA GLU A 18 -1.32 -3.35 -15.08
C GLU A 18 -0.67 -4.67 -14.65
N THR A 19 -1.10 -5.80 -15.22
CA THR A 19 -0.58 -7.13 -14.85
C THR A 19 0.93 -7.28 -15.03
N GLU A 20 1.50 -6.55 -15.99
CA GLU A 20 2.93 -6.53 -16.28
C GLU A 20 3.74 -5.82 -15.19
N ASP A 21 3.11 -5.02 -14.32
CA ASP A 21 3.79 -4.25 -13.25
C ASP A 21 4.53 -5.16 -12.26
N TYR A 22 4.08 -6.40 -12.08
CA TYR A 22 4.79 -7.42 -11.30
C TYR A 22 6.17 -7.80 -11.87
N LYS A 23 6.42 -7.52 -13.15
CA LYS A 23 7.65 -7.89 -13.87
C LYS A 23 8.54 -6.70 -14.22
N ARG A 24 8.01 -5.48 -14.10
CA ARG A 24 8.75 -4.25 -14.41
C ARG A 24 9.71 -3.91 -13.25
N ASN A 25 10.84 -3.29 -13.57
CA ASN A 25 11.92 -2.99 -12.62
C ASN A 25 12.00 -1.50 -12.24
N ASP A 26 10.88 -0.80 -12.24
CA ASP A 26 10.78 0.60 -11.82
C ASP A 26 9.90 0.76 -10.57
N GLN A 27 10.22 1.79 -9.78
CA GLN A 27 9.58 2.03 -8.48
C GLN A 27 8.06 2.21 -8.56
N LEU A 28 7.56 2.83 -9.63
CA LEU A 28 6.12 3.07 -9.79
C LEU A 28 5.40 1.74 -10.03
N SER A 29 5.91 0.91 -10.94
CA SER A 29 5.39 -0.46 -11.16
C SER A 29 5.40 -1.28 -9.88
N SER A 30 6.50 -1.28 -9.13
CA SER A 30 6.60 -2.02 -7.87
C SER A 30 5.56 -1.55 -6.85
N GLY A 31 5.37 -0.24 -6.70
CA GLY A 31 4.35 0.31 -5.79
C GLY A 31 2.91 -0.04 -6.20
N LEU A 32 2.60 0.04 -7.49
CA LEU A 32 1.27 -0.35 -8.02
C LEU A 32 1.00 -1.84 -7.79
N ALA A 33 1.98 -2.70 -8.08
CA ALA A 33 1.88 -4.13 -7.86
C ALA A 33 1.71 -4.50 -6.37
N THR A 34 2.48 -3.87 -5.48
CA THR A 34 2.38 -4.10 -4.03
C THR A 34 1.00 -3.70 -3.47
N THR A 35 0.45 -2.56 -3.90
CA THR A 35 -0.89 -2.16 -3.42
C THR A 35 -2.01 -3.02 -4.00
N HIS A 36 -1.87 -3.52 -5.24
CA HIS A 36 -2.79 -4.50 -5.81
C HIS A 36 -2.79 -5.82 -5.02
N GLU A 37 -1.61 -6.31 -4.62
CA GLU A 37 -1.45 -7.49 -3.78
C GLU A 37 -2.09 -7.27 -2.40
N GLN A 38 -1.77 -6.16 -1.71
CA GLN A 38 -2.37 -5.83 -0.42
C GLN A 38 -3.91 -5.80 -0.44
N VAL A 39 -4.51 -5.25 -1.51
CA VAL A 39 -5.98 -5.24 -1.67
C VAL A 39 -6.52 -6.65 -1.91
N SER A 40 -5.83 -7.45 -2.71
CA SER A 40 -6.23 -8.83 -3.02
C SER A 40 -6.13 -9.73 -1.80
N ASP A 41 -5.05 -9.63 -1.03
CA ASP A 41 -4.84 -10.36 0.22
C ASP A 41 -5.92 -10.00 1.23
N ALA A 42 -6.20 -8.70 1.41
CA ALA A 42 -7.27 -8.25 2.30
C ALA A 42 -8.66 -8.77 1.89
N TYR A 43 -8.90 -8.95 0.59
CA TYR A 43 -10.17 -9.50 0.08
C TYR A 43 -10.26 -11.02 0.27
N MET A 44 -9.16 -11.75 0.04
CA MET A 44 -9.15 -13.22 0.05
C MET A 44 -8.94 -13.80 1.45
N GLU A 45 -8.00 -13.24 2.21
CA GLU A 45 -7.58 -13.73 3.53
C GLU A 45 -8.18 -12.93 4.68
N GLY A 46 -8.72 -11.74 4.40
CA GLY A 46 -9.15 -10.78 5.42
C GLY A 46 -8.01 -9.88 5.89
N GLN A 47 -8.28 -9.01 6.87
CA GLN A 47 -7.27 -8.11 7.43
C GLN A 47 -6.70 -8.67 8.74
N ALA A 48 -5.42 -8.47 9.00
CA ALA A 48 -4.86 -8.65 10.33
C ALA A 48 -5.37 -7.52 11.23
N ASP A 49 -6.23 -7.83 12.19
CA ASP A 49 -6.72 -6.86 13.14
C ASP A 49 -5.64 -6.50 14.17
N ALA A 50 -5.51 -5.21 14.47
CA ALA A 50 -4.66 -4.75 15.54
C ALA A 50 -5.31 -5.08 16.89
N VAL A 51 -4.87 -6.18 17.49
CA VAL A 51 -5.23 -6.58 18.86
C VAL A 51 -4.01 -6.49 19.78
N ILE A 52 -4.22 -6.05 21.01
CA ILE A 52 -3.22 -6.10 22.09
C ILE A 52 -3.66 -7.19 23.07
N GLU A 53 -2.77 -8.12 23.40
CA GLU A 53 -2.99 -9.08 24.48
C GLU A 53 -2.73 -8.39 25.84
N ASP A 54 -3.72 -8.40 26.73
CA ASP A 54 -3.55 -7.93 28.11
C ASP A 54 -2.74 -8.93 28.95
N VAL A 55 -2.25 -8.52 30.12
CA VAL A 55 -1.46 -9.36 31.05
C VAL A 55 -2.18 -10.63 31.52
N VAL A 56 -3.50 -10.71 31.33
CA VAL A 56 -4.35 -11.88 31.62
C VAL A 56 -4.68 -12.72 30.38
N GLY A 57 -4.09 -12.43 29.22
CA GLY A 57 -4.28 -13.17 27.97
C GLY A 57 -5.58 -12.85 27.23
N VAL A 58 -6.12 -11.65 27.43
CA VAL A 58 -7.35 -11.20 26.76
C VAL A 58 -7.01 -10.28 25.60
N ASP A 59 -7.55 -10.57 24.42
CA ASP A 59 -7.39 -9.73 23.24
C ASP A 59 -8.24 -8.46 23.36
N ILE A 60 -7.57 -7.30 23.30
CA ILE A 60 -8.18 -5.98 23.28
C ILE A 60 -8.04 -5.41 21.86
N SER A 61 -9.16 -5.26 21.16
CA SER A 61 -9.17 -4.63 19.82
C SER A 61 -8.81 -3.14 19.92
N ILE A 62 -7.84 -2.71 19.12
CA ILE A 62 -7.52 -1.28 19.01
C ILE A 62 -8.63 -0.59 18.22
N PRO A 63 -9.28 0.47 18.76
CA PRO A 63 -10.29 1.21 18.03
C PRO A 63 -9.72 1.80 16.73
N ARG A 64 -10.41 1.60 15.61
CA ARG A 64 -10.09 2.26 14.33
C ARG A 64 -10.57 3.73 14.34
N LYS A 65 -10.11 4.52 15.31
CA LYS A 65 -10.31 5.97 15.34
C LYS A 65 -9.02 6.68 14.96
N GLY A 66 -9.12 7.64 14.04
CA GLY A 66 -8.03 8.57 13.79
C GLY A 66 -7.80 9.50 15.00
N TYR A 67 -6.72 10.27 14.96
CA TYR A 67 -6.57 11.41 15.87
C TYR A 67 -7.61 12.46 15.48
N ASP A 68 -8.49 12.83 16.42
CA ASP A 68 -9.29 14.04 16.27
C ASP A 68 -8.34 15.25 16.43
N GLU A 69 -8.39 16.22 15.51
CA GLU A 69 -7.56 17.44 15.52
C GLU A 69 -7.78 18.34 16.74
#